data_AF-A0A9D7RJ07-F1
#
_entry.id   AF-A0A9D7RJ07-F1
#
_cell.length_a   1.000
_cell.length_b   1.000
_cell.length_c   1.000
_cell.angle_alpha   90.00
_cell.angle_beta   90.00
_cell.angle_gamma   90.00
#
_symmetry.space_group_name_H-M   'P 1'
#
loop_
_entity.id
_entity.type
_entity.pdbx_description
1 polymer ?
#
loop_
_entity_poly.entity_id
_entity_poly.type
_entity_poly.pdbx_seq_one_letter_code
_entity_poly.pdbx_strand_id
1 'polypeptide(L)'
;MNQDSKIKRNITVYIIGVLFLSAIGGVVTASGNEIGGLIFIIGPILMMVLLRFFGGDGWKDAGLSLNFKESWQWYLFSLFVYPIIITMVIMLGLILGMTKINGNLNSLLSAFGAGFAAQLIPRMIFAMFEEWGWRGYLEPRFVALGIPDTRRHLFVGSVWALWHFPLILSTAYTEIPYTLFPIFMVAIILTAIVWTTRKQANCLDSV
;
A
#
# COMPACT_ATOMS: atom_id res chain seq x y z
N MET A 1 -7.32 -4.31 -31.80
CA MET A 1 -7.51 -4.83 -30.43
C MET A 1 -8.66 -4.04 -29.80
N ASN A 2 -9.70 -4.71 -29.27
CA ASN A 2 -10.81 -4.07 -28.56
C ASN A 2 -10.28 -3.37 -27.27
N GLN A 3 -10.93 -2.31 -26.81
CA GLN A 3 -10.58 -1.59 -25.57
C GLN A 3 -10.47 -2.53 -24.38
N ASP A 4 -11.42 -3.46 -24.19
CA ASP A 4 -11.35 -4.42 -23.08
C ASP A 4 -10.12 -5.32 -23.14
N SER A 5 -9.77 -5.80 -24.33
CA SER A 5 -8.56 -6.60 -24.53
C SER A 5 -7.29 -5.81 -24.27
N LYS A 6 -7.28 -4.50 -24.58
CA LYS A 6 -6.16 -3.61 -24.26
C LYS A 6 -6.03 -3.41 -22.74
N ILE A 7 -7.14 -3.17 -22.05
CA ILE A 7 -7.17 -2.99 -20.60
C ILE A 7 -6.69 -4.27 -19.90
N LYS A 8 -7.21 -5.44 -20.28
CA LYS A 8 -6.79 -6.74 -19.73
C LYS A 8 -5.29 -7.00 -19.94
N ARG A 9 -4.77 -6.70 -21.14
CA ARG A 9 -3.33 -6.78 -21.44
C ARG A 9 -2.53 -5.88 -20.50
N ASN A 10 -2.93 -4.62 -20.35
CA ASN A 10 -2.20 -3.65 -19.54
C ASN A 10 -2.25 -3.99 -18.04
N ILE A 11 -3.40 -4.47 -17.52
CA ILE A 11 -3.50 -5.03 -16.17
C ILE A 11 -2.50 -6.19 -15.99
N THR A 12 -2.46 -7.11 -16.95
CA THR A 12 -1.58 -8.29 -16.88
C THR A 12 -0.11 -7.87 -16.87
N VAL A 13 0.29 -6.97 -17.78
CA VAL A 13 1.66 -6.44 -17.86
C VAL A 13 2.03 -5.69 -16.57
N TYR A 14 1.09 -4.91 -16.02
CA TYR A 14 1.30 -4.19 -14.77
C TYR A 14 1.59 -5.16 -13.62
N ILE A 15 0.73 -6.15 -13.40
CA ILE A 15 0.87 -7.11 -12.29
C ILE A 15 2.16 -7.91 -12.43
N ILE A 16 2.44 -8.45 -13.62
CA ILE A 16 3.67 -9.22 -13.87
C ILE A 16 4.90 -8.34 -13.63
N GLY A 17 4.90 -7.11 -14.15
CA GLY A 17 6.03 -6.19 -13.97
C GLY A 17 6.25 -5.79 -12.51
N VAL A 18 5.18 -5.50 -11.76
CA VAL A 18 5.28 -5.13 -10.34
C VAL A 18 5.78 -6.31 -9.49
N LEU A 19 5.29 -7.53 -9.73
CA LEU A 19 5.76 -8.72 -9.03
C LEU A 19 7.21 -9.07 -9.42
N PHE A 20 7.59 -8.87 -10.68
CA PHE A 20 8.96 -9.07 -11.14
C PHE A 20 9.94 -8.07 -10.50
N LEU A 21 9.58 -6.78 -10.46
CA LEU A 21 10.37 -5.76 -9.77
C LEU A 21 10.47 -6.04 -8.27
N SER A 22 9.40 -6.53 -7.65
CA SER A 22 9.46 -6.97 -6.26
C SER A 22 10.43 -8.13 -6.06
N ALA A 23 10.42 -9.14 -6.93
CA ALA A 23 11.36 -10.25 -6.87
C ALA A 23 12.81 -9.78 -6.99
N ILE A 24 13.10 -8.88 -7.95
CA ILE A 24 14.42 -8.25 -8.08
C ILE A 24 14.77 -7.46 -6.82
N GLY A 25 13.87 -6.62 -6.34
CA GLY A 25 14.07 -5.83 -5.13
C GLY A 25 14.39 -6.71 -3.92
N GLY A 26 13.66 -7.80 -3.75
CA GLY A 26 13.92 -8.83 -2.74
C GLY A 26 15.32 -9.42 -2.88
N VAL A 27 15.69 -9.95 -4.04
CA VAL A 27 17.01 -10.57 -4.28
C VAL A 27 18.16 -9.59 -4.06
N VAL A 28 18.04 -8.36 -4.55
CA VAL A 28 19.05 -7.30 -4.35
C VAL A 28 19.16 -6.90 -2.88
N THR A 29 18.04 -6.89 -2.16
CA THR A 29 18.08 -6.63 -0.71
C THR A 29 18.75 -7.79 0.04
N ALA A 30 18.50 -9.03 -0.37
CA ALA A 30 19.10 -10.23 0.22
C ALA A 30 20.63 -10.26 0.04
N SER A 31 21.17 -9.60 -0.99
CA SER A 31 22.61 -9.44 -1.18
C SER A 31 23.24 -8.33 -0.32
N GLY A 32 22.45 -7.69 0.54
CA GLY A 32 22.88 -6.60 1.42
C GLY A 32 22.85 -5.21 0.78
N ASN A 33 22.21 -5.06 -0.38
CA ASN A 33 22.13 -3.78 -1.08
C ASN A 33 20.78 -3.09 -0.87
N GLU A 34 20.83 -1.91 -0.23
CA GLU A 34 19.65 -1.10 0.11
C GLU A 34 18.84 -0.63 -1.11
N ILE A 35 19.46 -0.60 -2.30
CA ILE A 35 18.78 -0.29 -3.57
C ILE A 35 17.63 -1.27 -3.83
N GLY A 36 17.71 -2.51 -3.32
CA GLY A 36 16.64 -3.49 -3.46
C GLY A 36 15.31 -3.02 -2.87
N GLY A 37 15.34 -2.38 -1.70
CA GLY A 37 14.15 -1.79 -1.07
C GLY A 37 13.57 -0.63 -1.88
N LEU A 38 14.43 0.15 -2.55
CA LEU A 38 13.99 1.21 -3.46
C LEU A 38 13.33 0.64 -4.72
N ILE A 39 13.91 -0.39 -5.34
CA ILE A 39 13.32 -1.07 -6.51
C ILE A 39 11.93 -1.62 -6.15
N PHE A 40 11.82 -2.23 -4.98
CA PHE A 40 10.56 -2.72 -4.45
C PHE A 40 9.54 -1.57 -4.37
N ILE A 41 9.81 -0.53 -3.58
CA ILE A 41 8.82 0.51 -3.25
C ILE A 41 8.38 1.35 -4.46
N ILE A 42 9.28 1.59 -5.42
CA ILE A 42 8.96 2.36 -6.64
C ILE A 42 8.33 1.50 -7.74
N GLY A 43 8.32 0.17 -7.60
CA GLY A 43 7.82 -0.75 -8.64
C GLY A 43 6.40 -0.44 -9.12
N PRO A 44 5.41 -0.24 -8.23
CA PRO A 44 4.04 0.09 -8.60
C PRO A 44 3.91 1.37 -9.42
N ILE A 45 4.59 2.45 -9.03
CA ILE A 45 4.55 3.73 -9.76
C ILE A 45 5.34 3.66 -11.07
N LEU A 46 6.49 2.97 -11.09
CA LEU A 46 7.29 2.79 -12.30
C LEU A 46 6.49 2.07 -13.39
N MET A 47 5.83 0.95 -13.05
CA MET A 47 5.00 0.21 -14.00
C MET A 47 3.80 1.02 -14.49
N MET A 48 3.21 1.83 -13.61
CA MET A 48 2.12 2.74 -13.96
C MET A 48 2.59 3.77 -14.99
N VAL A 49 3.73 4.43 -14.74
CA VAL A 49 4.31 5.42 -15.65
C VAL A 49 4.64 4.79 -17.01
N LEU A 50 5.29 3.61 -17.01
CA LEU A 50 5.65 2.89 -18.25
C LEU A 50 4.41 2.54 -19.08
N LEU A 51 3.33 2.05 -18.48
CA LEU A 51 2.12 1.71 -19.22
C LEU A 51 1.30 2.93 -19.66
N ARG A 52 1.39 4.04 -18.93
CA ARG A 52 0.78 5.30 -19.37
C ARG A 52 1.49 5.90 -20.59
N PHE A 53 2.82 5.83 -20.65
CA PHE A 53 3.59 6.28 -21.81
C PHE A 53 3.56 5.30 -22.99
N PHE A 54 3.83 4.02 -22.75
CA PHE A 54 4.07 3.02 -23.81
C PHE A 54 2.91 2.03 -23.99
N GLY A 55 2.14 1.76 -22.94
CA GLY A 55 0.97 0.87 -22.98
C GLY A 55 -0.27 1.51 -23.64
N GLY A 56 -0.21 2.81 -23.92
CA GLY A 56 -1.26 3.58 -24.57
C GLY A 56 -2.43 3.95 -23.65
N ASP A 57 -2.26 3.87 -22.33
CA ASP A 57 -3.32 4.26 -21.38
C ASP A 57 -3.51 5.78 -21.30
N GLY A 58 -2.47 6.55 -21.60
CA GLY A 58 -2.51 8.01 -21.49
C GLY A 58 -2.68 8.48 -20.04
N TRP A 59 -3.07 9.74 -19.87
CA TRP A 59 -3.08 10.43 -18.57
C TRP A 59 -4.46 10.99 -18.16
N LYS A 60 -5.50 10.75 -18.96
CA LYS A 60 -6.85 11.33 -18.73
C LYS A 60 -7.47 10.90 -17.40
N ASP A 61 -7.13 9.71 -16.93
CA ASP A 61 -7.59 9.13 -15.67
C ASP A 61 -6.45 9.00 -14.63
N ALA A 62 -5.38 9.77 -14.79
CA ALA A 62 -4.28 9.82 -13.82
C ALA A 62 -4.73 10.62 -12.59
N GLY A 63 -5.68 10.07 -11.84
CA GLY A 63 -6.26 10.72 -10.68
C GLY A 63 -5.33 10.71 -9.47
N LEU A 64 -5.24 11.87 -8.82
CA LEU A 64 -5.05 12.09 -7.38
C LEU A 64 -5.89 13.35 -7.06
N SER A 65 -7.21 13.22 -6.98
CA SER A 65 -8.09 14.34 -6.64
C SER A 65 -8.08 14.55 -5.13
N LEU A 66 -7.37 15.60 -4.68
CA LEU A 66 -7.33 15.97 -3.27
C LEU A 66 -8.65 16.67 -2.89
N ASN A 67 -9.65 15.88 -2.52
CA ASN A 67 -10.98 16.36 -2.15
C ASN A 67 -11.00 16.85 -0.69
N PHE A 68 -10.14 17.81 -0.34
CA PHE A 68 -9.94 18.28 1.04
C PHE A 68 -11.24 18.75 1.71
N LYS A 69 -12.07 19.52 0.99
CA LYS A 69 -13.31 20.08 1.53
C LYS A 69 -14.35 19.00 1.84
N GLU A 70 -14.48 18.02 0.96
CA GLU A 70 -15.51 16.97 1.06
C GLU A 70 -15.09 15.85 2.02
N SER A 71 -13.78 15.64 2.22
CA SER A 71 -13.25 14.49 2.96
C SER A 71 -12.40 14.86 4.17
N TRP A 72 -12.44 16.10 4.67
CA TRP A 72 -11.62 16.56 5.81
C TRP A 72 -11.68 15.65 7.05
N GLN A 73 -12.86 15.09 7.35
CA GLN A 73 -13.07 14.15 8.46
C GLN A 73 -12.23 12.88 8.30
N TRP A 74 -12.05 12.39 7.06
CA TRP A 74 -11.27 11.21 6.76
C TRP A 74 -9.77 11.48 6.82
N TYR A 75 -9.32 12.67 6.46
CA TYR A 75 -7.93 13.09 6.66
C TYR A 75 -7.59 13.16 8.16
N LEU A 76 -8.52 13.66 9.00
CA LEU A 76 -8.32 13.62 10.45
C LEU A 76 -8.37 12.19 10.99
N PHE A 77 -9.32 11.38 10.53
CA PHE A 77 -9.40 9.98 10.93
C PHE A 77 -8.11 9.22 10.60
N SER A 78 -7.56 9.36 9.38
CA SER A 78 -6.33 8.69 8.98
C SER A 78 -5.10 9.18 9.76
N LEU A 79 -5.07 10.47 10.14
CA LEU A 79 -4.01 11.03 10.96
C LEU A 79 -4.01 10.44 12.39
N PHE A 80 -5.18 10.22 12.99
CA PHE A 80 -5.29 9.78 14.38
C PHE A 80 -5.47 8.27 14.56
N VAL A 81 -5.98 7.54 13.57
CA VAL A 81 -6.24 6.10 13.70
C VAL A 81 -4.96 5.32 13.99
N TYR A 82 -3.86 5.65 13.32
CA TYR A 82 -2.58 4.97 13.52
C TYR A 82 -2.00 5.17 14.94
N PRO A 83 -1.81 6.41 15.44
CA PRO A 83 -1.30 6.60 16.81
C PRO A 83 -2.24 6.03 17.87
N ILE A 84 -3.56 6.07 17.67
CA ILE A 84 -4.53 5.45 18.59
C ILE A 84 -4.32 3.93 18.63
N ILE A 85 -4.31 3.24 17.49
CA ILE A 85 -4.15 1.79 17.43
C ILE A 85 -2.82 1.36 18.04
N ILE A 86 -1.71 2.03 17.69
CA ILE A 86 -0.39 1.69 18.25
C ILE A 86 -0.37 1.87 19.76
N THR A 87 -0.96 2.95 20.28
CA THR A 87 -1.07 3.17 21.73
C THR A 87 -1.87 2.04 22.40
N MET A 88 -3.00 1.65 21.80
CA MET A 88 -3.82 0.54 22.32
C MET A 88 -3.05 -0.79 22.34
N VAL A 89 -2.31 -1.10 21.28
CA VAL A 89 -1.50 -2.33 21.19
C VAL A 89 -0.38 -2.35 22.22
N ILE A 90 0.34 -1.24 22.41
CA ILE A 90 1.39 -1.11 23.44
C ILE A 90 0.78 -1.28 24.83
N MET A 91 -0.33 -0.61 25.12
CA MET A 91 -1.02 -0.71 26.40
C MET A 91 -1.49 -2.14 26.69
N LEU A 92 -2.04 -2.83 25.69
CA LEU A 92 -2.43 -4.23 25.84
C LEU A 92 -1.22 -5.13 26.12
N GLY A 93 -0.10 -4.91 25.43
CA GLY A 93 1.15 -5.64 25.69
C GLY A 93 1.69 -5.44 27.11
N LEU A 94 1.55 -4.23 27.67
CA LEU A 94 1.92 -3.91 29.06
C LEU A 94 1.02 -4.62 30.06
N ILE A 95 -0.30 -4.58 29.84
CA ILE A 95 -1.29 -5.25 30.72
C ILE A 95 -1.09 -6.77 30.72
N LEU A 96 -0.79 -7.35 29.57
CA LEU A 96 -0.53 -8.78 29.41
C LEU A 96 0.88 -9.19 29.83
N GLY A 97 1.75 -8.25 30.21
CA GLY A 97 3.14 -8.51 30.58
C GLY A 97 4.03 -8.98 29.43
N MET A 98 3.60 -8.84 28.18
CA MET A 98 4.34 -9.24 26.99
C MET A 98 5.34 -8.19 26.51
N THR A 99 5.19 -6.93 26.94
CA THR A 99 6.11 -5.84 26.60
C THR A 99 6.55 -5.08 27.85
N LYS A 100 7.73 -4.47 27.80
CA LYS A 100 8.27 -3.59 28.85
C LYS A 100 8.73 -2.29 28.21
N ILE A 101 8.41 -1.16 28.83
CA ILE A 101 8.97 0.13 28.42
C ILE A 101 10.31 0.30 29.13
N ASN A 102 11.39 0.22 28.36
CA ASN A 102 12.72 0.54 28.84
C ASN A 102 12.97 2.04 28.65
N GLY A 103 13.09 2.79 29.75
CA GLY A 103 13.29 4.23 29.74
C GLY A 103 12.15 5.01 30.42
N ASN A 104 12.33 6.32 30.55
CA ASN A 104 11.29 7.22 31.05
C ASN A 104 10.46 7.81 29.90
N LEU A 105 9.29 8.38 30.23
CA LEU A 105 8.40 8.98 29.24
C LEU A 105 9.10 10.05 28.38
N ASN A 106 10.01 10.83 28.96
CA ASN A 106 10.75 11.86 28.25
C ASN A 106 11.68 11.29 27.16
N SER A 107 12.40 10.21 27.47
CA SER A 107 13.26 9.51 26.51
C SER A 107 12.45 8.90 25.36
N LEU A 108 11.27 8.35 25.68
CA LEU A 108 10.36 7.78 24.68
C LEU A 108 9.77 8.85 23.76
N LEU A 109 9.29 9.97 24.33
CA LEU A 109 8.77 11.10 23.55
C LEU A 109 9.84 11.73 22.67
N SER A 110 11.08 11.84 23.16
CA SER A 110 12.21 12.37 22.39
C SER A 110 12.57 11.45 21.21
N ALA A 111 12.70 10.13 21.46
CA ALA A 111 12.99 9.15 20.41
C ALA A 111 11.86 9.09 19.37
N PHE A 112 10.60 9.11 19.82
CA PHE A 112 9.44 9.16 18.93
C PHE A 112 9.44 10.44 18.10
N GLY A 113 9.63 11.61 18.72
CA GLY A 113 9.65 12.90 18.02
C GLY A 113 10.74 12.97 16.96
N ALA A 114 11.96 12.51 17.29
CA ALA A 114 13.07 12.44 16.36
C ALA A 114 12.79 11.47 15.19
N GLY A 115 12.30 10.27 15.49
CA GLY A 115 11.94 9.28 14.48
C GLY A 115 10.81 9.75 13.57
N PHE A 116 9.77 10.35 14.14
CA PHE A 116 8.65 10.93 13.41
C PHE A 116 9.12 12.05 12.48
N ALA A 117 9.89 13.01 12.98
CA ALA A 117 10.42 14.11 12.17
C ALA A 117 11.30 13.61 11.02
N ALA A 118 12.15 12.62 11.28
CA ALA A 118 13.06 12.05 10.28
C ALA A 118 12.33 11.20 9.22
N GLN A 119 11.26 10.50 9.59
CA GLN A 119 10.62 9.50 8.74
C GLN A 119 9.29 9.95 8.11
N LEU A 120 8.64 11.00 8.62
CA LEU A 120 7.33 11.42 8.13
C LEU A 120 7.33 11.66 6.63
N ILE A 121 8.22 12.52 6.13
CA ILE A 121 8.24 12.89 4.71
C ILE A 121 8.64 11.70 3.82
N PRO A 122 9.74 10.95 4.08
CA PRO A 122 10.07 9.78 3.29
C PRO A 122 8.94 8.74 3.24
N ARG A 123 8.31 8.44 4.39
CA ARG A 123 7.22 7.46 4.47
C ARG A 123 5.98 7.92 3.72
N MET A 124 5.65 9.21 3.78
CA MET A 124 4.54 9.78 3.01
C MET A 124 4.79 9.68 1.50
N ILE A 125 6.03 9.93 1.03
CA ILE A 125 6.38 9.79 -0.38
C ILE A 125 6.26 8.33 -0.83
N PHE A 126 6.78 7.39 -0.04
CA PHE A 126 6.68 5.96 -0.35
C PHE A 126 5.23 5.47 -0.36
N ALA A 127 4.44 5.86 0.64
CA ALA A 127 3.01 5.56 0.67
C ALA A 127 2.30 6.15 -0.56
N MET A 128 2.62 7.38 -0.95
CA MET A 128 2.07 8.00 -2.15
C MET A 128 2.43 7.21 -3.41
N PHE A 129 3.67 6.75 -3.57
CA PHE A 129 4.09 5.96 -4.73
C PHE A 129 3.36 4.62 -4.83
N GLU A 130 3.20 3.92 -3.71
CA GLU A 130 2.41 2.69 -3.66
C GLU A 130 0.96 2.96 -4.02
N GLU A 131 0.31 3.89 -3.34
CA GLU A 131 -1.11 4.20 -3.53
C GLU A 131 -1.41 4.65 -4.97
N TRP A 132 -0.50 5.40 -5.59
CA TRP A 132 -0.69 5.86 -6.96
C TRP A 132 -0.60 4.73 -7.99
N GLY A 133 0.18 3.68 -7.71
CA GLY A 133 0.19 2.46 -8.51
C GLY A 133 -1.08 1.62 -8.30
N TRP A 134 -1.43 1.35 -7.04
CA TRP A 134 -2.55 0.47 -6.71
C TRP A 134 -3.91 1.12 -6.98
N ARG A 135 -4.19 2.25 -6.33
CA ARG A 135 -5.49 2.94 -6.37
C ARG A 135 -5.55 3.94 -7.52
N GLY A 136 -4.42 4.53 -7.90
CA GLY A 136 -4.34 5.51 -9.00
C GLY A 136 -4.21 4.90 -10.41
N TYR A 137 -3.84 3.62 -10.51
CA TYR A 137 -3.73 2.93 -11.80
C TYR A 137 -4.52 1.64 -11.83
N LEU A 138 -4.13 0.61 -11.06
CA LEU A 138 -4.72 -0.73 -11.20
C LEU A 138 -6.23 -0.76 -10.95
N GLU A 139 -6.70 -0.09 -9.90
CA GLU A 139 -8.12 -0.03 -9.55
C GLU A 139 -9.01 0.58 -10.65
N PRO A 140 -8.73 1.78 -11.22
CA PRO A 140 -9.50 2.33 -12.33
C PRO A 140 -9.63 1.40 -13.54
N ARG A 141 -8.63 0.54 -13.82
CA ARG A 141 -8.71 -0.42 -14.95
C ARG A 141 -9.73 -1.52 -14.68
N PHE A 142 -9.86 -1.96 -13.43
CA PHE A 142 -10.91 -2.90 -13.04
C PHE A 142 -12.30 -2.26 -13.03
N VAL A 143 -12.40 -0.98 -12.66
CA VAL A 143 -13.65 -0.20 -12.81
C VAL A 143 -14.05 -0.11 -14.28
N ALA A 144 -13.11 0.18 -15.18
CA ALA A 144 -13.36 0.24 -16.62
C ALA A 144 -13.82 -1.10 -17.23
N LEU A 145 -13.49 -2.22 -16.59
CA LEU A 145 -13.98 -3.56 -16.95
C LEU A 145 -15.31 -3.95 -16.28
N GLY A 146 -15.92 -3.04 -15.51
CA GLY A 146 -17.18 -3.30 -14.79
C GLY A 146 -17.05 -4.30 -13.65
N ILE A 147 -15.84 -4.49 -13.09
CA ILE A 147 -15.64 -5.40 -11.96
C ILE A 147 -16.17 -4.75 -10.67
N PRO A 148 -17.05 -5.43 -9.91
CA PRO A 148 -17.64 -4.88 -8.69
C PRO A 148 -16.57 -4.63 -7.62
N ASP A 149 -16.81 -3.62 -6.78
CA ASP A 149 -15.86 -3.09 -5.79
C ASP A 149 -15.24 -4.19 -4.93
N THR A 150 -16.04 -5.06 -4.33
CA THR A 150 -15.54 -6.15 -3.47
C THR A 150 -14.55 -7.06 -4.17
N ARG A 151 -14.84 -7.47 -5.42
CA ARG A 151 -13.93 -8.34 -6.17
C ARG A 151 -12.64 -7.61 -6.54
N ARG A 152 -12.75 -6.33 -6.90
CA ARG A 152 -11.60 -5.48 -7.22
C ARG A 152 -10.68 -5.29 -6.02
N HIS A 153 -11.21 -4.91 -4.85
CA HIS A 153 -10.40 -4.68 -3.67
C HIS A 153 -9.78 -5.96 -3.11
N LEU A 154 -10.51 -7.08 -3.13
CA LEU A 154 -9.95 -8.40 -2.76
C LEU A 154 -8.80 -8.78 -3.70
N PHE A 155 -8.98 -8.58 -5.01
CA PHE A 155 -7.95 -8.90 -5.99
C PHE A 155 -6.70 -8.01 -5.82
N VAL A 156 -6.88 -6.69 -5.73
CA VAL A 156 -5.76 -5.75 -5.50
C VAL A 156 -5.07 -6.04 -4.17
N GLY A 157 -5.82 -6.29 -3.09
CA GLY A 157 -5.27 -6.67 -1.79
C GLY A 157 -4.47 -7.97 -1.85
N SER A 158 -4.92 -8.95 -2.64
CA SER A 158 -4.19 -10.21 -2.85
C SER A 158 -2.89 -10.01 -3.64
N VAL A 159 -2.91 -9.18 -4.69
CA VAL A 159 -1.70 -8.85 -5.46
C VAL A 159 -0.71 -8.06 -4.60
N TRP A 160 -1.19 -7.12 -3.79
CA TRP A 160 -0.36 -6.33 -2.88
C TRP A 160 0.25 -7.19 -1.76
N ALA A 161 -0.50 -8.16 -1.24
CA ALA A 161 -0.01 -9.20 -0.34
C ALA A 161 1.13 -10.03 -0.97
N LEU A 162 0.91 -10.54 -2.20
CA LEU A 162 1.93 -11.29 -2.94
C LEU A 162 3.17 -10.42 -3.27
N TRP A 163 2.96 -9.15 -3.56
CA TRP A 163 4.03 -8.21 -3.84
C TRP A 163 5.00 -8.08 -2.67
N HIS A 164 4.57 -8.16 -1.42
CA HIS A 164 5.47 -8.09 -0.25
C HIS A 164 6.37 -9.32 -0.05
N PHE A 165 6.01 -10.46 -0.63
CA PHE A 165 6.63 -11.74 -0.31
C PHE A 165 8.15 -11.78 -0.49
N PRO A 166 8.74 -11.30 -1.61
CA PRO A 166 10.19 -11.35 -1.82
C PRO A 166 10.99 -10.51 -0.81
N LEU A 167 10.48 -9.34 -0.41
CA LEU A 167 11.16 -8.45 0.53
C LEU A 167 11.13 -9.00 1.97
N ILE A 168 10.03 -9.67 2.32
CA ILE A 168 9.88 -10.30 3.64
C ILE A 168 10.84 -11.48 3.80
N LEU A 169 11.10 -12.22 2.72
CA LEU A 169 12.08 -13.31 2.73
C LEU A 169 13.52 -12.81 2.67
N SER A 170 13.78 -11.65 2.09
CA SER A 170 15.14 -11.15 1.85
C SER A 170 15.78 -10.45 3.04
N THR A 171 15.00 -10.10 4.06
CA THR A 171 15.46 -9.38 5.24
C THR A 171 14.94 -10.06 6.49
N ALA A 172 15.52 -9.73 7.65
CA ALA A 172 14.82 -9.87 8.92
C ALA A 172 13.71 -8.80 9.00
N TYR A 173 12.80 -8.79 8.02
CA TYR A 173 11.74 -7.78 7.87
C TYR A 173 10.88 -7.70 9.13
N THR A 174 10.77 -8.83 9.82
CA THR A 174 10.15 -8.97 11.12
C THR A 174 10.95 -9.97 11.96
N GLU A 175 11.12 -9.74 13.27
CA GLU A 175 11.51 -10.79 14.22
C GLU A 175 10.38 -11.84 14.44
N ILE A 176 9.26 -11.65 13.75
CA ILE A 176 8.07 -12.48 13.85
C ILE A 176 8.31 -13.78 13.07
N PRO A 177 8.02 -14.96 13.67
CA PRO A 177 8.11 -16.24 12.98
C PRO A 177 7.33 -16.24 11.66
N TYR A 178 7.93 -16.82 10.61
CA TYR A 178 7.28 -16.96 9.30
C TYR A 178 5.92 -17.69 9.36
N THR A 179 5.64 -18.43 10.43
CA THR A 179 4.33 -19.08 10.67
C THR A 179 3.19 -18.10 10.92
N LEU A 180 3.47 -16.85 11.33
CA LEU A 180 2.47 -15.79 11.50
C LEU A 180 2.29 -14.94 10.24
N PHE A 181 3.05 -15.22 9.18
CA PHE A 181 2.92 -14.57 7.88
C PHE A 181 1.50 -14.64 7.28
N PRO A 182 0.75 -15.76 7.39
CA PRO A 182 -0.64 -15.79 6.94
C PRO A 182 -1.53 -14.75 7.65
N ILE A 183 -1.23 -14.40 8.91
CA ILE A 183 -1.99 -13.38 9.66
C ILE A 183 -1.69 -11.98 9.11
N PHE A 184 -0.43 -11.70 8.74
CA PHE A 184 -0.06 -10.45 8.06
C PHE A 184 -0.79 -10.32 6.70
N MET A 185 -0.85 -11.39 5.92
CA MET A 185 -1.61 -11.44 4.66
C MET A 185 -3.10 -11.22 4.87
N VAL A 186 -3.69 -11.85 5.89
CA VAL A 186 -5.10 -11.66 6.25
C VAL A 186 -5.35 -10.22 6.72
N ALA A 187 -4.48 -9.64 7.55
CA ALA A 187 -4.59 -8.26 7.99
C ALA A 187 -4.53 -7.27 6.81
N ILE A 188 -3.64 -7.53 5.85
CA ILE A 188 -3.56 -6.77 4.60
C ILE A 188 -4.86 -6.86 3.79
N ILE A 189 -5.40 -8.06 3.60
CA ILE A 189 -6.63 -8.27 2.83
C ILE A 189 -7.83 -7.63 3.56
N LEU A 190 -7.89 -7.72 4.89
CA LEU A 190 -8.94 -7.12 5.71
C LEU A 190 -8.92 -5.59 5.63
N THR A 191 -7.73 -4.97 5.66
CA THR A 191 -7.64 -3.50 5.48
C THR A 191 -8.13 -3.08 4.10
N ALA A 192 -7.86 -3.86 3.04
CA ALA A 192 -8.42 -3.59 1.71
C ALA A 192 -9.97 -3.66 1.66
N ILE A 193 -10.59 -4.51 2.48
CA ILE A 193 -12.07 -4.62 2.58
C ILE A 193 -12.68 -3.42 3.30
N VAL A 194 -12.04 -2.88 4.34
CA VAL A 194 -12.55 -1.71 5.09
C VAL A 194 -12.78 -0.52 4.13
N TRP A 195 -11.91 -0.34 3.15
CA TRP A 195 -12.00 0.71 2.13
C TRP A 195 -13.04 0.45 1.02
N THR A 196 -13.54 -0.78 0.90
CA THR A 196 -14.55 -1.18 -0.11
C THR A 196 -15.92 -0.54 0.15
N THR A 197 -16.19 -0.08 1.36
CA THR A 197 -17.54 0.28 1.79
C THR A 197 -18.03 1.65 1.30
N ARG A 198 -17.27 2.40 0.48
CA ARG A 198 -17.73 3.74 0.09
C ARG A 198 -17.30 4.24 -1.29
N LYS A 199 -17.91 3.68 -2.33
CA LYS A 199 -18.19 4.42 -3.57
C LYS A 199 -19.53 4.02 -4.23
N GLN A 200 -20.62 4.18 -3.47
CA GLN A 200 -21.97 4.28 -4.04
C GLN A 200 -22.57 5.62 -3.59
N ALA A 201 -22.47 6.64 -4.45
CA ALA A 201 -23.42 7.77 -4.49
C ALA A 201 -23.23 8.71 -5.70
N ASN A 202 -22.01 8.93 -6.22
CA ASN A 202 -21.80 10.09 -7.11
C ASN A 202 -21.25 9.80 -8.52
N CYS A 203 -21.14 8.53 -8.96
CA CYS A 203 -20.61 8.21 -10.30
C CYS A 203 -21.63 7.65 -11.29
N LEU A 204 -22.92 7.60 -10.94
CA LEU A 204 -23.98 7.18 -11.88
C LEU A 204 -24.83 8.34 -12.41
N ASP A 205 -24.61 9.57 -11.93
CA ASP A 205 -25.41 10.74 -12.33
C ASP A 205 -24.68 11.69 -13.31
N SER A 206 -23.58 11.26 -13.92
CA SER A 206 -22.81 12.10 -14.87
C SER A 206 -22.34 11.36 -16.12
N VAL A 207 -23.19 10.50 -16.67
CA VAL A 207 -23.08 10.03 -18.06
C VAL A 207 -24.29 10.50 -18.84
#